data_AF-A0A7I7YEH8-F1
#
_entry.id   AF-A0A7I7YEH8-F1
#
_cell.length_a   1.000
_cell.length_b   1.000
_cell.length_c   1.000
_cell.angle_alpha   90.00
_cell.angle_beta   90.00
_cell.angle_gamma   90.00
#
_symmetry.space_group_name_H-M   'P 1'
#
loop_
_entity.id
_entity.type
_entity.pdbx_description
1 polymer ?
#
loop_
_entity_poly.entity_id
_entity_poly.type
_entity_poly.pdbx_seq_one_letter_code
_entity_poly.pdbx_strand_id
1 'polypeptide(L)'
;MKARGIVAAVAVGSALSLGASLTTPPAHADRTKGATTDHNPYSGPYEGYCTWGAQEQIHEHTGYYIKALTGNAENWAYQAEAAGWTVVGEAQPNSIAVFSSSVVGGVGHVAWVDAVNGRRITITEMNAGYGATVANGYHTSGFHQFDTRTVEDGPGISYILIP
;
A
#
# COMPACT_ATOMS: atom_id res chain seq x y z
N MET A 1 -51.79 -56.22 -7.81
CA MET A 1 -50.50 -55.52 -7.53
C MET A 1 -50.47 -54.32 -8.46
N LYS A 2 -50.45 -53.03 -8.10
CA LYS A 2 -49.99 -52.29 -6.90
C LYS A 2 -50.92 -51.07 -6.62
N ALA A 3 -50.86 -50.60 -5.37
CA ALA A 3 -51.51 -49.44 -4.73
C ALA A 3 -51.36 -48.10 -5.51
N ARG A 4 -52.36 -47.19 -5.59
CA ARG A 4 -52.90 -46.21 -4.59
C ARG A 4 -51.88 -45.21 -4.01
N GLY A 5 -52.21 -43.91 -4.11
CA GLY A 5 -51.72 -42.82 -3.24
C GLY A 5 -51.18 -41.60 -3.99
N ILE A 6 -51.93 -40.50 -4.18
CA ILE A 6 -52.19 -39.32 -3.29
C ILE A 6 -51.40 -38.07 -3.75
N VAL A 7 -52.15 -36.97 -3.78
CA VAL A 7 -51.83 -35.58 -4.16
C VAL A 7 -50.84 -34.93 -3.18
N ALA A 8 -49.97 -34.03 -3.68
CA ALA A 8 -49.46 -32.92 -2.88
C ALA A 8 -49.07 -31.72 -3.77
N ALA A 9 -49.71 -30.59 -3.51
CA ALA A 9 -49.34 -29.28 -4.03
C ALA A 9 -47.98 -28.83 -3.46
N VAL A 10 -47.18 -28.09 -4.24
CA VAL A 10 -46.01 -27.37 -3.72
C VAL A 10 -46.10 -25.90 -4.08
N ALA A 11 -45.79 -25.11 -3.06
CA ALA A 11 -46.02 -23.70 -2.85
C ALA A 11 -45.31 -22.76 -3.83
N VAL A 12 -45.92 -21.57 -3.94
CA VAL A 12 -45.29 -20.32 -4.38
C VAL A 12 -44.12 -19.99 -3.43
N GLY A 13 -42.96 -19.67 -4.00
CA GLY A 13 -41.81 -19.17 -3.24
C GLY A 13 -40.98 -18.24 -4.11
N SER A 14 -41.35 -16.96 -4.16
CA SER A 14 -40.43 -15.90 -4.56
C SER A 14 -39.38 -15.72 -3.47
N ALA A 15 -38.11 -15.84 -3.85
CA ALA A 15 -37.02 -15.19 -3.12
C ALA A 15 -36.02 -14.70 -4.16
N LEU A 16 -36.07 -13.40 -4.45
CA LEU A 16 -34.94 -12.69 -5.04
C LEU A 16 -33.77 -12.85 -4.06
N SER A 17 -32.79 -13.66 -4.41
CA SER A 17 -31.49 -13.64 -3.74
C SER A 17 -30.75 -12.38 -4.21
N LEU A 18 -30.95 -11.27 -3.49
CA LEU A 18 -30.00 -10.17 -3.47
C LEU A 18 -28.74 -10.66 -2.77
N GLY A 19 -27.90 -11.37 -3.53
CA GLY A 19 -26.53 -11.64 -3.14
C GLY A 19 -25.77 -10.33 -3.19
N ALA A 20 -25.79 -9.57 -2.09
CA ALA A 20 -24.78 -8.57 -1.85
C ALA A 20 -23.45 -9.32 -1.72
N SER A 21 -22.63 -9.25 -2.77
CA SER A 21 -21.21 -9.57 -2.69
C SER A 21 -20.58 -8.62 -1.69
N LEU A 22 -20.58 -9.00 -0.41
CA LEU A 22 -19.71 -8.39 0.58
C LEU A 22 -18.31 -8.84 0.24
N THR A 23 -17.58 -8.02 -0.51
CA THR A 23 -16.13 -8.13 -0.63
C THR A 23 -15.58 -8.09 0.79
N THR A 24 -15.20 -9.25 1.31
CA THR A 24 -14.45 -9.33 2.56
C THR A 24 -13.21 -8.45 2.38
N PRO A 25 -12.91 -7.51 3.29
CA PRO A 25 -11.60 -6.85 3.30
C PRO A 25 -10.53 -7.94 3.22
N PRO A 26 -9.42 -7.75 2.47
CA PRO A 26 -8.37 -8.74 2.46
C PRO A 26 -8.02 -9.08 3.92
N ALA A 27 -8.01 -10.36 4.25
CA ALA A 27 -7.52 -10.82 5.54
C ALA A 27 -6.16 -10.13 5.75
N HIS A 28 -5.97 -9.47 6.89
CA HIS A 28 -4.68 -8.86 7.21
C HIS A 28 -3.63 -9.96 7.04
N ALA A 29 -2.81 -9.85 5.99
CA ALA A 29 -1.71 -10.76 5.79
C ALA A 29 -0.83 -10.68 7.04
N ASP A 30 -0.32 -11.82 7.49
CA ASP A 30 0.64 -11.83 8.60
C ASP A 30 1.80 -10.86 8.25
N ARG A 31 1.94 -9.81 9.06
CA ARG A 31 2.93 -8.75 8.85
C ARG A 31 4.24 -9.16 9.50
N THR A 32 5.05 -9.89 8.75
CA THR A 32 6.39 -10.29 9.20
C THR A 32 7.28 -9.06 9.28
N LYS A 33 7.98 -8.93 10.40
CA LYS A 33 8.89 -7.82 10.70
C LYS A 33 10.34 -8.25 10.46
N GLY A 34 11.05 -7.52 9.61
CA GLY A 34 12.49 -7.69 9.42
C GLY A 34 13.33 -6.83 10.37
N ALA A 35 14.62 -6.68 10.04
CA ALA A 35 15.55 -5.91 10.87
C ALA A 35 15.24 -4.40 10.87
N THR A 36 15.27 -3.79 12.05
CA THR A 36 15.05 -2.36 12.27
C THR A 36 16.33 -1.64 12.70
N THR A 37 16.26 -0.32 12.74
CA THR A 37 17.31 0.55 13.25
C THR A 37 16.69 1.75 13.98
N ASP A 38 17.49 2.43 14.80
CA ASP A 38 17.08 3.56 15.65
C ASP A 38 17.37 4.93 15.04
N HIS A 39 17.97 4.97 13.84
CA HIS A 39 18.25 6.18 13.08
C HIS A 39 17.73 6.06 11.66
N ASN A 40 17.23 7.15 11.09
CA ASN A 40 16.80 7.16 9.70
C ASN A 40 18.01 6.94 8.77
N PRO A 41 18.01 5.90 7.90
CA PRO A 41 19.11 5.65 6.97
C PRO A 41 19.38 6.78 5.96
N TYR A 42 18.47 7.76 5.84
CA TYR A 42 18.56 8.89 4.92
C TYR A 42 18.83 10.24 5.62
N SER A 43 19.09 10.27 6.94
CA SER A 43 19.49 11.51 7.62
C SER A 43 20.72 12.14 6.98
N GLY A 44 20.78 13.48 6.99
CA GLY A 44 21.82 14.26 6.32
C GLY A 44 21.44 14.67 4.89
N PRO A 45 22.20 14.29 3.85
CA PRO A 45 22.05 14.86 2.50
C PRO A 45 20.75 14.48 1.80
N TYR A 46 20.00 13.51 2.33
CA TYR A 46 18.75 13.04 1.74
C TYR A 46 17.50 13.45 2.54
N GLU A 47 17.67 14.29 3.56
CA GLU A 47 16.55 14.90 4.27
C GLU A 47 15.66 15.68 3.30
N GLY A 48 14.35 15.47 3.44
CA GLY A 48 13.38 16.10 2.56
C GLY A 48 13.01 15.27 1.32
N TYR A 49 13.64 14.14 1.01
CA TYR A 49 13.19 13.27 -0.10
C TYR A 49 12.12 12.27 0.33
N CYS A 50 11.44 11.66 -0.65
CA CYS A 50 10.41 10.65 -0.41
C CYS A 50 10.89 9.49 0.45
N THR A 51 12.11 9.01 0.21
CA THR A 51 12.73 7.92 0.99
C THR A 51 12.97 8.31 2.45
N TRP A 52 13.43 9.54 2.69
CA TRP A 52 13.56 10.05 4.05
C TRP A 52 12.20 10.21 4.72
N GLY A 53 11.24 10.86 4.06
CA GLY A 53 9.91 11.09 4.60
C GLY A 53 9.13 9.80 4.87
N ALA A 54 9.26 8.78 4.03
CA ALA A 54 8.64 7.47 4.27
C ALA A 54 9.23 6.77 5.50
N GLN A 55 10.55 6.88 5.74
CA GLN A 55 11.18 6.38 6.96
C GLN A 55 10.71 7.14 8.21
N GLU A 56 10.54 8.46 8.12
CA GLU A 56 9.94 9.25 9.20
C GLU A 56 8.50 8.83 9.49
N GLN A 57 7.69 8.55 8.46
CA GLN A 57 6.32 8.03 8.67
C GLN A 57 6.34 6.65 9.34
N ILE A 58 7.25 5.74 8.93
CA ILE A 58 7.41 4.47 9.65
C ILE A 58 7.72 4.73 11.12
N HIS A 59 8.66 5.63 11.42
CA HIS A 59 9.06 5.93 12.79
C HIS A 59 7.95 6.58 13.61
N GLU A 60 7.22 7.54 13.06
CA GLU A 60 6.08 8.19 13.73
C GLU A 60 5.01 7.17 14.13
N HIS A 61 4.74 6.19 13.26
CA HIS A 61 3.71 5.19 13.50
C HIS A 61 4.17 3.99 14.36
N THR A 62 5.47 3.73 14.44
CA THR A 62 5.98 2.46 15.03
C THR A 62 7.12 2.61 16.04
N GLY A 63 7.75 3.78 16.11
CA GLY A 63 8.93 4.05 16.93
C GLY A 63 10.25 3.48 16.39
N TYR A 64 10.30 2.93 15.17
CA TYR A 64 11.52 2.39 14.56
C TYR A 64 11.66 2.77 13.09
N TYR A 65 12.86 2.62 12.54
CA TYR A 65 13.13 2.71 11.10
C TYR A 65 13.44 1.33 10.53
N ILE A 66 13.27 1.13 9.22
CA ILE A 66 13.65 -0.13 8.57
C ILE A 66 15.08 -0.06 8.08
N LYS A 67 15.94 -0.95 8.58
CA LYS A 67 17.38 -0.93 8.32
C LYS A 67 17.73 -1.20 6.85
N ALA A 68 16.97 -2.07 6.18
CA ALA A 68 17.29 -2.54 4.84
C ALA A 68 16.96 -1.54 3.72
N LEU A 69 16.04 -0.60 3.97
CA LEU A 69 15.52 0.30 2.94
C LEU A 69 16.50 1.45 2.71
N THR A 70 17.27 1.36 1.63
CA THR A 70 18.35 2.29 1.28
C THR A 70 18.43 2.50 -0.24
N GLY A 71 19.02 3.62 -0.68
CA GLY A 71 19.12 3.94 -2.11
C GLY A 71 17.81 4.37 -2.76
N ASN A 72 17.56 3.91 -3.99
CA ASN A 72 16.41 4.33 -4.79
C ASN A 72 15.09 3.73 -4.27
N ALA A 73 14.03 4.52 -4.35
CA ALA A 73 12.68 4.15 -3.94
C ALA A 73 12.18 2.86 -4.59
N GLU A 74 12.37 2.70 -5.91
CA GLU A 74 11.88 1.50 -6.64
C GLU A 74 12.47 0.17 -6.14
N ASN A 75 13.62 0.20 -5.46
CA ASN A 75 14.28 -1.01 -4.97
C ASN A 75 13.78 -1.46 -3.59
N TRP A 76 12.98 -0.64 -2.91
CA TRP A 76 12.61 -0.89 -1.51
C TRP A 76 11.81 -2.16 -1.30
N ALA A 77 10.90 -2.49 -2.20
CA ALA A 77 10.10 -3.70 -2.09
C ALA A 77 10.99 -4.95 -2.08
N TYR A 78 11.92 -5.06 -3.04
CA TYR A 78 12.91 -6.14 -3.09
C TYR A 78 13.81 -6.18 -1.85
N GLN A 79 14.28 -5.02 -1.37
CA GLN A 79 15.11 -4.95 -0.16
C GLN A 79 14.33 -5.39 1.09
N ALA A 80 13.06 -5.02 1.20
CA ALA A 80 12.19 -5.40 2.30
C ALA A 80 11.97 -6.92 2.32
N GLU A 81 11.60 -7.51 1.18
CA GLU A 81 11.44 -8.97 1.03
C GLU A 81 12.72 -9.70 1.42
N ALA A 82 13.87 -9.27 0.87
CA ALA A 82 15.16 -9.88 1.17
C ALA A 82 15.56 -9.76 2.66
N ALA A 83 15.03 -8.75 3.36
CA ALA A 83 15.25 -8.55 4.79
C ALA A 83 14.16 -9.17 5.69
N GLY A 84 13.22 -9.93 5.11
CA GLY A 84 12.20 -10.68 5.83
C GLY A 84 10.94 -9.88 6.19
N TRP A 85 10.71 -8.74 5.54
CA TRP A 85 9.45 -8.00 5.67
C TRP A 85 8.39 -8.60 4.75
N THR A 86 7.12 -8.59 5.19
CA THR A 86 6.01 -8.96 4.29
C THR A 86 5.82 -7.86 3.25
N VAL A 87 5.90 -8.24 1.97
CA VAL A 87 5.57 -7.39 0.83
C VAL A 87 4.44 -8.03 0.05
N VAL A 88 3.47 -7.21 -0.38
CA VAL A 88 2.28 -7.67 -1.12
C VAL A 88 2.03 -6.78 -2.33
N GLY A 89 1.25 -7.29 -3.28
CA GLY A 89 0.78 -6.51 -4.44
C GLY A 89 -0.51 -5.76 -4.16
N GLU A 90 -1.26 -6.16 -3.11
CA GLU A 90 -2.55 -5.58 -2.77
C GLU A 90 -2.40 -4.43 -1.76
N ALA A 91 -3.01 -3.28 -2.08
CA ALA A 91 -2.99 -2.12 -1.20
C ALA A 91 -3.52 -2.43 0.22
N GLN A 92 -2.76 -2.04 1.23
CA GLN A 92 -3.19 -2.10 2.64
C GLN A 92 -2.80 -0.82 3.38
N PRO A 93 -3.64 -0.35 4.33
CA PRO A 93 -3.23 0.72 5.25
C PRO A 93 -2.10 0.24 6.15
N ASN A 94 -1.34 1.19 6.71
CA ASN A 94 -0.14 0.93 7.49
C ASN A 94 0.89 0.13 6.68
N SER A 95 1.17 0.64 5.48
CA SER A 95 2.18 0.09 4.59
C SER A 95 2.97 1.22 3.92
N ILE A 96 4.13 0.89 3.37
CA ILE A 96 4.81 1.75 2.41
C ILE A 96 4.41 1.30 1.00
N ALA A 97 3.75 2.19 0.27
CA ALA A 97 3.58 2.05 -1.17
C ALA A 97 4.90 2.35 -1.88
N VAL A 98 5.38 1.40 -2.67
CA VAL A 98 6.57 1.51 -3.51
C VAL A 98 6.12 1.59 -4.97
N PHE A 99 6.27 2.77 -5.56
CA PHE A 99 5.96 3.04 -6.96
C PHE A 99 7.22 2.80 -7.81
N SER A 100 7.12 1.88 -8.77
CA SER A 100 8.23 1.62 -9.69
C SER A 100 8.50 2.83 -10.60
N SER A 101 9.74 2.94 -11.09
CA SER A 101 10.10 3.95 -12.09
C SER A 101 9.29 3.85 -13.39
N SER A 102 8.70 2.69 -13.69
CA SER A 102 7.78 2.54 -14.83
C SER A 102 6.45 3.28 -14.67
N VAL A 103 6.05 3.58 -13.43
CA VAL A 103 4.81 4.29 -13.10
C VAL A 103 5.05 5.79 -12.91
N VAL A 104 6.15 6.17 -12.25
CA VAL A 104 6.42 7.57 -11.85
C VAL A 104 7.70 8.17 -12.44
N GLY A 105 8.47 7.40 -13.22
CA GLY A 105 9.75 7.82 -13.77
C GLY A 105 10.89 7.85 -12.74
N GLY A 106 12.06 8.31 -13.18
CA GLY A 106 13.22 8.56 -12.31
C GLY A 106 13.68 7.33 -11.54
N VAL A 107 13.78 7.48 -10.21
CA VAL A 107 14.26 6.45 -9.26
C VAL A 107 13.11 5.72 -8.55
N GLY A 108 11.89 5.85 -9.07
CA GLY A 108 10.66 5.45 -8.38
C GLY A 108 10.24 6.46 -7.31
N HIS A 109 9.24 6.07 -6.52
CA HIS A 109 8.72 6.89 -5.42
C HIS A 109 8.20 6.02 -4.29
N VAL A 110 8.17 6.54 -3.06
CA VAL A 110 7.63 5.84 -1.89
C VAL A 110 6.77 6.77 -1.06
N ALA A 111 5.72 6.21 -0.47
CA ALA A 111 4.77 6.94 0.37
C ALA A 111 4.18 6.04 1.46
N TRP A 112 3.78 6.62 2.58
CA TRP A 112 2.99 5.94 3.59
C TRP A 112 1.53 5.83 3.15
N VAL A 113 0.90 4.67 3.37
CA VAL A 113 -0.52 4.45 3.04
C VAL A 113 -1.38 4.65 4.29
N ASP A 114 -2.10 5.77 4.31
CA ASP A 114 -3.04 6.11 5.37
C ASP A 114 -4.33 5.28 5.30
N ALA A 115 -4.89 5.13 4.10
CA ALA A 115 -6.17 4.47 3.89
C ALA A 115 -6.30 3.85 2.50
N VAL A 116 -7.12 2.79 2.42
CA VAL A 116 -7.45 2.09 1.17
C VAL A 116 -8.97 1.99 1.05
N ASN A 117 -9.52 2.46 -0.07
CA ASN A 117 -10.93 2.36 -0.42
C ASN A 117 -11.08 1.85 -1.86
N GLY A 118 -11.17 0.51 -2.00
CA GLY A 118 -11.08 -0.14 -3.30
C GLY A 118 -9.71 0.14 -3.92
N ARG A 119 -9.70 0.71 -5.14
CA ARG A 119 -8.46 1.11 -5.82
C ARG A 119 -7.93 2.48 -5.40
N ARG A 120 -8.69 3.25 -4.63
CA ARG A 120 -8.25 4.59 -4.19
C ARG A 120 -7.46 4.45 -2.91
N ILE A 121 -6.19 4.84 -2.96
CA ILE A 121 -5.30 4.82 -1.80
C ILE A 121 -4.98 6.26 -1.40
N THR A 122 -5.19 6.60 -0.13
CA THR A 122 -4.74 7.87 0.44
C THR A 122 -3.34 7.67 0.99
N ILE A 123 -2.42 8.49 0.52
CA ILE A 123 -1.01 8.42 0.85
C ILE A 123 -0.52 9.73 1.45
N THR A 124 0.41 9.61 2.40
CA THR A 124 1.22 10.70 2.92
C THR A 124 2.65 10.53 2.44
N GLU A 125 3.17 11.55 1.79
CA GLU A 125 4.44 11.49 1.07
C GLU A 125 5.21 12.80 1.23
N MET A 126 6.49 12.74 0.89
CA MET A 126 7.35 13.92 0.83
C MET A 126 8.04 13.94 -0.53
N ASN A 127 8.16 15.13 -1.11
CA ASN A 127 8.93 15.42 -2.32
C ASN A 127 9.00 14.26 -3.33
N ALA A 128 7.95 14.11 -4.15
CA ALA A 128 8.03 13.26 -5.32
C ALA A 128 9.08 13.78 -6.33
N GLY A 129 10.33 13.32 -6.15
CA GLY A 129 11.48 13.38 -7.07
C GLY A 129 12.28 14.69 -7.14
N TYR A 130 13.62 14.61 -6.96
CA TYR A 130 14.55 15.60 -7.53
C TYR A 130 14.61 15.42 -9.05
N GLY A 131 14.37 16.49 -9.83
CA GLY A 131 14.41 16.44 -11.31
C GLY A 131 13.06 16.21 -12.00
N ALA A 132 11.95 16.13 -11.27
CA ALA A 132 10.62 16.16 -11.87
C ALA A 132 10.27 17.59 -12.32
N THR A 133 9.97 17.77 -13.60
CA THR A 133 9.33 19.01 -14.07
C THR A 133 7.84 18.95 -13.73
N VAL A 134 7.16 20.09 -13.75
CA VAL A 134 5.68 20.18 -13.70
C VAL A 134 4.98 19.27 -14.74
N ALA A 135 5.68 18.82 -15.78
CA ALA A 135 5.15 17.89 -16.79
C ALA A 135 5.20 16.40 -16.39
N ASN A 136 6.02 16.01 -15.39
CA ASN A 136 6.28 14.62 -15.04
C ASN A 136 5.70 14.18 -13.68
N GLY A 137 4.76 14.95 -13.10
CA GLY A 137 4.00 14.48 -11.94
C GLY A 137 4.59 14.85 -10.57
N TYR A 138 5.21 16.03 -10.46
CA TYR A 138 5.50 16.61 -9.15
C TYR A 138 4.18 16.92 -8.43
N HIS A 139 3.92 16.29 -7.29
CA HIS A 139 2.96 16.77 -6.29
C HIS A 139 3.75 17.10 -5.03
N THR A 140 3.77 18.37 -4.66
CA THR A 140 4.44 18.83 -3.45
C THR A 140 3.79 20.09 -2.94
N SER A 141 3.70 20.20 -1.63
CA SER A 141 3.40 21.43 -0.90
C SER A 141 4.67 22.29 -0.66
N GLY A 142 5.86 21.77 -1.02
CA GLY A 142 7.17 22.42 -0.86
C GLY A 142 8.28 21.39 -0.57
N PHE A 143 9.55 21.77 -0.78
CA PHE A 143 10.67 20.90 -0.42
C PHE A 143 10.67 20.63 1.10
N HIS A 144 10.82 19.36 1.49
CA HIS A 144 10.81 18.94 2.89
C HIS A 144 9.46 19.26 3.55
N GLN A 145 8.37 19.12 2.80
CA GLN A 145 7.01 19.25 3.31
C GLN A 145 6.26 17.96 2.99
N PHE A 146 5.54 17.45 3.98
CA PHE A 146 4.60 16.37 3.75
C PHE A 146 3.40 16.90 2.95
N ASP A 147 2.91 16.06 2.05
CA ASP A 147 1.65 16.25 1.34
C ASP A 147 0.83 14.97 1.45
N THR A 148 -0.49 15.12 1.45
CA THR A 148 -1.43 14.00 1.51
C THR A 148 -2.35 14.08 0.30
N ARG A 149 -2.42 12.99 -0.47
CA ARG A 149 -3.33 12.91 -1.61
C ARG A 149 -3.85 11.50 -1.83
N THR A 150 -4.87 11.39 -2.67
CA THR A 150 -5.39 10.10 -3.12
C THR A 150 -4.86 9.78 -4.52
N VAL A 151 -4.35 8.56 -4.69
CA VAL A 151 -3.94 8.01 -5.99
C VAL A 151 -4.69 6.70 -6.27
N GLU A 152 -4.63 6.22 -7.51
CA GLU A 152 -5.19 4.93 -7.90
C GLU A 152 -4.12 3.84 -7.80
N ASP A 153 -4.46 2.73 -7.16
CA ASP A 153 -3.69 1.48 -7.13
C ASP A 153 -3.73 0.78 -8.50
N GLY A 154 -2.66 0.07 -8.80
CA GLY A 154 -2.51 -0.70 -10.03
C GLY A 154 -1.13 -1.34 -10.20
N PRO A 155 -0.90 -2.00 -11.35
CA PRO A 155 0.37 -2.65 -11.65
C PRO A 155 1.56 -1.70 -11.51
N GLY A 156 2.66 -2.22 -10.95
CA GLY A 156 3.87 -1.43 -10.71
C GLY A 156 3.91 -0.70 -9.37
N ILE A 157 2.93 -0.95 -8.50
CA ILE A 157 2.92 -0.56 -7.08
C ILE A 157 3.01 -1.84 -6.24
N SER A 158 3.79 -1.79 -5.16
CA SER A 158 3.89 -2.86 -4.17
C SER A 158 3.86 -2.26 -2.77
N TYR A 159 3.55 -3.07 -1.77
CA TYR A 159 3.27 -2.59 -0.42
C TYR A 159 4.09 -3.34 0.61
N ILE A 160 5.01 -2.64 1.28
CA ILE A 160 5.76 -3.17 2.42
C ILE A 160 4.87 -3.02 3.64
N LEU A 161 4.39 -4.13 4.20
CA LEU A 161 3.46 -4.08 5.33
C LEU A 161 4.19 -3.75 6.62
N ILE A 162 3.66 -2.78 7.36
CA ILE A 162 4.24 -2.29 8.60
C ILE A 162 3.41 -2.82 9.78
N PRO A 163 3.97 -3.73 10.62
CA PRO A 163 3.30 -4.29 11.80
C PRO A 163 3.22 -3.32 12.97
#